data_AF-A0A0D3A0Q1-F1
#
_entry.id   AF-A0A0D3A0Q1-F1
#
_cell.length_a   1.000
_cell.length_b   1.000
_cell.length_c   1.000
_cell.angle_alpha   90.00
_cell.angle_beta   90.00
_cell.angle_gamma   90.00
#
_symmetry.space_group_name_H-M   'P 1'
#
loop_
_entity.id
_entity.type
_entity.pdbx_description
1 polymer ?
#
loop_
_entity_poly.entity_id
_entity_poly.type
_entity_poly.pdbx_seq_one_letter_code
_entity_poly.pdbx_strand_id
1 'polypeptide(L)' 'MEFTKHLGRFRTLWSELEMLRPSTTDPELLNEWREQDKVFGLLLTLNPSYSGLIQYMLRAEKLLDLEDACAQIQKEQGS' A
#
# COMPACT_ATOMS: atom_id res chain seq x y z
N MET A 1 -1.85 -22.72 9.39
CA MET A 1 -2.69 -22.34 8.24
C MET A 1 -2.76 -20.82 8.03
N GLU A 2 -2.77 -20.00 9.09
CA GLU A 2 -2.74 -18.51 9.03
C GLU A 2 -1.60 -17.95 8.16
N PHE A 3 -0.36 -18.41 8.36
CA PHE A 3 0.79 -17.96 7.57
C PHE A 3 0.65 -18.24 6.07
N THR A 4 0.21 -19.45 5.70
CA THR A 4 0.01 -19.83 4.29
C THR A 4 -1.04 -18.96 3.61
N LYS A 5 -2.12 -18.61 4.32
CA LYS A 5 -3.16 -17.70 3.83
C LYS A 5 -2.62 -16.28 3.64
N HIS A 6 -1.85 -15.78 4.61
CA HIS A 6 -1.21 -14.47 4.50
C HIS A 6 -0.22 -14.41 3.35
N LEU A 7 0.66 -15.41 3.21
CA LEU A 7 1.62 -15.52 2.13
C LEU A 7 0.94 -15.60 0.75
N GLY A 8 -0.17 -16.33 0.65
CA GLY A 8 -0.98 -16.38 -0.57
C GLY A 8 -1.49 -15.00 -0.98
N ARG A 9 -2.10 -14.26 -0.04
CA ARG A 9 -2.59 -12.90 -0.28
C ARG A 9 -1.47 -11.95 -0.69
N PHE A 10 -0.32 -12.01 0.01
CA PHE A 10 0.85 -11.20 -0.33
C PHE A 10 1.31 -11.44 -1.77
N ARG A 11 1.45 -12.71 -2.18
CA ARG A 11 1.88 -13.07 -3.54
C ARG A 11 0.91 -12.56 -4.62
N THR A 12 -0.40 -12.66 -4.37
CA THR A 12 -1.41 -12.14 -5.30
C THR A 12 -1.28 -10.63 -5.46
N LEU A 13 -1.23 -9.86 -4.36
CA LEU A 13 -1.09 -8.41 -4.42
C LEU A 13 0.23 -7.98 -5.07
N TRP A 14 1.33 -8.69 -4.79
CA TRP A 14 2.63 -8.42 -5.41
C TRP A 14 2.58 -8.64 -6.92
N SER A 15 1.99 -9.75 -7.38
CA SER A 15 1.82 -10.02 -8.81
C SER A 15 0.95 -8.99 -9.50
N GLU A 16 -0.13 -8.52 -8.86
CA GLU A 16 -0.97 -7.44 -9.39
C GLU A 16 -0.16 -6.13 -9.52
N LEU A 17 0.63 -5.79 -8.51
CA LEU A 17 1.50 -4.60 -8.52
C LEU A 17 2.52 -4.66 -9.67
N GLU A 18 3.15 -5.82 -9.89
CA GLU A 18 4.10 -6.03 -10.99
C GLU A 18 3.43 -5.90 -12.37
N MET A 19 2.17 -6.31 -12.52
CA MET A 19 1.42 -6.11 -13.77
C MET A 19 1.07 -4.64 -14.04
N LEU A 20 0.87 -3.85 -12.98
CA LEU A 20 0.54 -2.43 -13.09
C LEU A 20 1.76 -1.55 -13.34
N ARG A 21 2.96 -1.99 -12.96
CA ARG A 21 4.20 -1.23 -13.11
C ARG A 21 5.02 -1.69 -14.31
N PRO A 22 5.06 -0.94 -15.42
CA PRO A 22 5.95 -1.26 -16.53
C PRO A 22 7.41 -1.19 -16.08
N SER A 23 8.32 -1.90 -16.73
CA SER A 23 9.76 -1.72 -16.46
C SER A 23 10.22 -0.31 -16.87
N THR A 24 11.02 0.35 -16.03
CA THR A 24 11.63 1.65 -16.34
C THR A 24 13.07 1.71 -15.86
N THR A 25 13.88 2.54 -16.53
CA THR A 25 15.23 2.95 -16.07
C THR A 25 15.27 4.40 -15.63
N ASP A 26 14.13 5.09 -15.62
CA ASP A 26 14.02 6.49 -15.20
C ASP A 26 14.22 6.60 -13.67
N PRO A 27 15.23 7.33 -13.19
CA PRO A 27 15.55 7.39 -11.76
C PRO A 27 14.48 8.11 -10.93
N GLU A 28 13.75 9.07 -11.50
CA GLU A 28 12.70 9.80 -10.79
C GLU A 28 11.47 8.92 -10.59
N LEU A 29 11.06 8.19 -11.63
CA LEU A 29 9.97 7.23 -11.57
C LEU A 29 10.28 6.07 -10.61
N LEU A 30 11.52 5.55 -10.65
CA LEU A 30 11.98 4.54 -9.69
C LEU A 30 11.94 5.08 -8.25
N ASN A 31 12.30 6.35 -8.04
CA ASN A 31 12.21 6.95 -6.73
C ASN A 31 10.76 7.07 -6.25
N GLU A 32 9.85 7.53 -7.12
CA GLU A 32 8.43 7.62 -6.83
C GLU A 32 7.84 6.26 -6.43
N TRP A 33 8.15 5.19 -7.18
CA TRP A 33 7.68 3.84 -6.85
C TRP A 33 8.21 3.35 -5.51
N ARG A 34 9.46 3.65 -5.16
CA ARG A 34 10.00 3.31 -3.83
C ARG A 34 9.24 4.02 -2.72
N GLU A 35 8.84 5.28 -2.90
CA GLU A 35 8.03 5.98 -1.92
C GLU A 35 6.62 5.39 -1.81
N GLN A 36 5.97 5.05 -2.94
CA GLN A 36 4.68 4.36 -2.95
C GLN A 36 4.76 2.99 -2.25
N ASP A 37 5.84 2.24 -2.44
CA ASP A 37 6.02 0.90 -1.86
C ASP A 37 6.10 0.93 -0.34
N LYS A 38 6.65 2.00 0.24
CA LYS A 38 6.60 2.20 1.70
C LYS A 38 5.17 2.30 2.19
N VAL A 39 4.31 3.02 1.46
CA VAL A 39 2.89 3.17 1.79
C VAL A 39 2.16 1.84 1.61
N PHE A 40 2.32 1.13 0.49
CA PHE A 40 1.71 -0.18 0.30
C PHE A 40 2.17 -1.20 1.36
N GLY A 41 3.45 -1.18 1.70
CA GLY A 41 4.01 -1.98 2.79
C GLY A 41 3.31 -1.70 4.12
N LEU A 42 3.16 -0.42 4.49
CA LEU A 42 2.41 -0.02 5.69
C LEU A 42 0.97 -0.52 5.67
N LEU A 43 0.22 -0.25 4.59
CA LEU A 43 -1.19 -0.64 4.46
C LEU A 43 -1.40 -2.15 4.58
N LEU A 44 -0.46 -2.97 4.09
CA LEU A 44 -0.51 -4.42 4.19
C LEU A 44 -0.40 -4.93 5.64
N THR A 45 0.25 -4.17 6.53
CA THR A 45 0.42 -4.55 7.95
C THR A 45 -0.81 -4.26 8.81
N LEU A 46 -1.77 -3.48 8.30
CA LEU A 46 -2.91 -3.03 9.09
C LEU A 46 -3.94 -4.14 9.32
N ASN A 47 -4.66 -4.02 10.44
CA ASN A 47 -5.76 -4.92 10.76
C ASN A 47 -6.87 -4.82 9.69
N PRO A 48 -7.56 -5.92 9.35
CA PRO A 48 -8.71 -5.88 8.45
C PRO A 48 -9.78 -4.83 8.77
N SER A 49 -9.90 -4.36 10.02
CA SER A 49 -10.80 -3.26 10.41
C SER A 49 -10.55 -1.96 9.63
N TYR A 50 -9.32 -1.74 9.15
CA TYR A 50 -8.94 -0.56 8.36
C TYR A 50 -9.29 -0.69 6.87
N SER A 51 -10.00 -1.74 6.44
CA SER A 51 -10.26 -1.98 5.01
C SER A 51 -10.96 -0.81 4.30
N GLY A 52 -11.85 -0.09 5.00
CA GLY A 52 -12.51 1.09 4.47
C GLY A 52 -11.53 2.23 4.21
N LEU A 53 -10.67 2.54 5.19
CA LEU A 53 -9.63 3.54 5.07
C LEU A 53 -8.62 3.20 3.96
N ILE A 54 -8.17 1.94 3.90
CA ILE A 54 -7.25 1.46 2.84
C ILE A 54 -7.87 1.68 1.46
N GLN A 55 -9.15 1.33 1.27
CA GLN A 55 -9.84 1.56 -0.01
C GLN A 55 -9.97 3.04 -0.34
N TYR A 56 -10.23 3.90 0.65
CA TYR A 56 -10.28 5.34 0.46
C TYR A 56 -8.93 5.90 0.00
N MET A 57 -7.84 5.52 0.66
CA MET A 57 -6.48 5.96 0.31
C MET A 57 -6.05 5.51 -1.09
N LEU A 58 -6.33 4.26 -1.45
CA LEU A 58 -5.96 3.71 -2.77
C LEU A 58 -6.81 4.28 -3.92
N ARG A 59 -7.96 4.91 -3.62
CA ARG A 59 -8.83 5.56 -4.61
C ARG A 59 -8.53 7.04 -4.82
N ALA A 60 -7.60 7.61 -4.05
CA ALA A 60 -7.16 8.99 -4.25
C ALA A 60 -6.50 9.14 -5.64
N GLU A 61 -6.64 10.33 -6.25
CA GLU A 61 -6.01 10.64 -7.54
C GLU A 61 -4.49 10.49 -7.49
N LYS A 62 -3.90 10.83 -6.34
CA LYS A 62 -2.49 10.60 -6.02
C LYS A 62 -2.39 9.86 -4.70
N LEU A 63 -1.55 8.84 -4.66
CA LEU A 63 -1.24 8.15 -3.41
C LEU A 63 -0.59 9.15 -2.44
N LEU A 64 -1.08 9.15 -1.21
CA LEU A 64 -0.50 9.93 -0.12
C LEU A 64 0.97 9.54 0.09
N ASP A 65 1.78 10.46 0.56
CA ASP A 65 3.09 10.09 1.09
C ASP A 65 2.95 9.37 2.44
N LEU A 66 4.08 8.87 2.95
CA LEU A 66 4.10 8.06 4.15
C LEU A 66 3.64 8.85 5.39
N GLU A 67 3.94 10.14 5.48
CA GLU A 67 3.57 10.97 6.63
C GLU A 67 2.06 11.19 6.67
N ASP A 68 1.48 11.58 5.53
CA ASP A 68 0.04 11.77 5.38
C ASP A 68 -0.74 10.46 5.58
N ALA A 69 -0.23 9.34 5.05
CA ALA A 69 -0.82 8.03 5.27
C ALA A 69 -0.84 7.66 6.77
N CYS A 70 0.27 7.90 7.48
CA CYS A 70 0.35 7.68 8.93
C CYS A 70 -0.65 8.56 9.70
N ALA A 71 -0.76 9.84 9.36
CA ALA A 71 -1.66 10.77 10.02
C ALA A 71 -3.14 10.34 9.87
N GLN A 72 -3.53 9.89 8.69
CA GLN A 72 -4.87 9.36 8.43
C GLN A 72 -5.15 8.06 9.22
N ILE A 73 -4.19 7.13 9.28
CA ILE A 73 -4.33 5.89 10.07
C ILE A 73 -4.49 6.22 11.56
N GLN A 74 -3.70 7.15 12.10
CA GLN A 74 -3.80 7.57 13.50
C GLN A 74 -5.15 8.22 13.81
N LYS A 75 -5.69 9.01 12.89
CA LYS A 75 -7.01 9.62 13.03
C LYS A 75 -8.13 8.57 13.11
N GLU A 76 -8.07 7.54 12.27
CA GLU A 76 -9.03 6.43 12.28
C GLU A 76 -8.95 5.63 13.58
N GLN A 77 -7.75 5.42 14.13
CA GLN A 77 -7.56 4.70 15.40
C GLN A 77 -8.19 5.44 16.60
N GLY A 78 -8.22 6.78 16.56
CA GLY A 78 -8.78 7.62 17.63
C GLY A 78 -10.27 7.94 17.48
N SER A 79 -10.93 7.42 16.43
CA SER A 79 -12.36 7.62 16.14
C SER A 79 -13.21 6.46 16.68
#